data_AF-A0A1D2J3K1-F1
#
_entry.id   AF-A0A1D2J3K1-F1
#
_cell.length_a   1.000
_cell.length_b   1.000
_cell.length_c   1.000
_cell.angle_alpha   90.00
_cell.angle_beta   90.00
_cell.angle_gamma   90.00
#
_symmetry.space_group_name_H-M   'P 1'
#
loop_
_entity.id
_entity.type
_entity.pdbx_description
1 polymer ?
#
loop_
_entity_poly.entity_id
_entity_poly.type
_entity_poly.pdbx_seq_one_letter_code
_entity_poly.pdbx_strand_id
1 'polypeptide(L)'
;MSATFQQTKLGHSVRKISHLCQQLSSSFSQIPQKLQRTVSTSTTVNPPTSGGRIIFSGIQPTGVPHLGNYLGALQQWVRLQNEALHSTKLIFSIVDLHALTVPQDPTILGQCRKQMLAALIAVGIDPRRSTIFFQSAVSAHSELMWILSTISSIGYLSRMTQWKSKLQLPKDSTLENSTARSRLKLGLFSYPVLQAADILVHRATDVPVGEDQKQHLEFTREVANGFNHIYGPVLTMPSALISPAKRVMSLKQPTLKMSKSHSDPRSRILLTDSSEEIYLKIKLALTDSNQGISYDPINRPGVSNLIEILSHVQGRDGISSFEELGAEYQSFTMRAFKEHVAVAVVDHLNGIRQRYLELMNNKLSYLDTVAEDGAKSATENADTTLRTVKNALGLL
;
A
#
# COMPACT_ATOMS: atom_id res chain seq x y z
N MET A 1 49.33 -43.33 12.17
CA MET A 1 50.80 -43.40 11.97
C MET A 1 51.26 -42.04 11.49
N SER A 2 52.18 -41.46 12.25
CA SER A 2 52.69 -40.09 12.17
C SER A 2 53.46 -39.79 10.89
N ALA A 3 53.41 -38.53 10.43
CA ALA A 3 54.56 -37.83 9.86
C ALA A 3 54.35 -36.31 9.94
N THR A 4 55.04 -35.70 10.90
CA THR A 4 55.37 -34.28 11.03
C THR A 4 56.31 -33.85 9.89
N PHE A 5 56.24 -32.63 9.34
CA PHE A 5 57.42 -31.79 9.02
C PHE A 5 57.04 -30.35 8.57
N GLN A 6 57.39 -29.41 9.46
CA GLN A 6 57.94 -28.05 9.32
C GLN A 6 57.58 -27.08 8.18
N GLN A 7 57.14 -25.90 8.66
CA GLN A 7 57.33 -24.56 8.09
C GLN A 7 58.79 -24.26 7.70
N THR A 8 59.00 -23.59 6.56
CA THR A 8 59.79 -22.34 6.42
C THR A 8 60.00 -21.98 4.94
N LYS A 9 59.44 -20.83 4.50
CA LYS A 9 59.99 -19.87 3.49
C LYS A 9 58.86 -19.00 2.91
N LEU A 10 58.44 -17.98 3.66
CA LEU A 10 57.75 -16.81 3.11
C LEU A 10 58.33 -15.54 3.77
N GLY A 11 59.60 -15.27 3.50
CA GLY A 11 60.35 -14.13 4.06
C GLY A 11 61.08 -13.27 3.03
N HIS A 12 60.86 -13.49 1.72
CA HIS A 12 61.60 -12.79 0.66
C HIS A 12 60.74 -12.07 -0.40
N SER A 13 59.40 -12.10 -0.29
CA SER A 13 58.52 -11.38 -1.24
C SER A 13 57.96 -10.06 -0.71
N VAL A 14 58.31 -9.65 0.52
CA VAL A 14 57.77 -8.42 1.14
C VAL A 14 58.72 -7.22 1.02
N ARG A 15 60.00 -7.42 0.69
CA ARG A 15 61.00 -6.32 0.57
C ARG A 15 61.12 -5.72 -0.84
N LYS A 16 60.50 -6.30 -1.87
CA LYS A 16 60.53 -5.74 -3.24
C LYS A 16 59.36 -4.81 -3.59
N ILE A 17 58.31 -4.76 -2.76
CA ILE A 17 57.13 -3.91 -3.02
C ILE A 17 57.21 -2.58 -2.26
N SER A 18 57.99 -2.47 -1.18
CA SER A 18 58.14 -1.18 -0.45
C SER A 18 59.03 -0.17 -1.17
N HIS A 19 59.90 -0.60 -2.08
CA HIS A 19 60.81 0.30 -2.80
C HIS A 19 60.16 1.00 -4.01
N LEU A 20 59.07 0.45 -4.56
CA LEU A 20 58.37 1.06 -5.70
C LEU A 20 57.38 2.15 -5.26
N CYS A 21 56.92 2.13 -4.00
CA CYS A 21 56.05 3.16 -3.43
C CYS A 21 56.79 4.41 -2.91
N GLN A 22 58.13 4.41 -2.84
CA GLN A 22 58.92 5.57 -2.38
C GLN A 22 59.53 6.42 -3.51
N GLN A 23 59.39 6.02 -4.78
CA GLN A 23 59.93 6.78 -5.92
C GLN A 23 58.87 7.55 -6.73
N LEU A 24 57.58 7.48 -6.37
CA LEU A 24 56.51 8.26 -7.02
C LEU A 24 56.01 9.44 -6.16
N SER A 25 56.63 9.71 -5.01
CA SER A 25 56.24 10.76 -4.07
C SER A 25 57.08 12.05 -4.13
N SER A 26 57.96 12.21 -5.11
CA SER A 26 58.88 13.37 -5.19
C SER A 26 58.70 14.28 -6.42
N SER A 27 57.54 14.27 -7.08
CA SER A 27 57.31 15.13 -8.26
C SER A 27 55.96 15.82 -8.25
N PHE A 28 55.59 16.51 -7.17
CA PHE A 28 54.57 17.56 -7.21
C PHE A 28 54.84 18.61 -6.14
N SER A 29 55.69 19.58 -6.48
CA SER A 29 55.83 20.83 -5.72
C SER A 29 56.15 21.93 -6.72
N GLN A 30 55.11 22.64 -7.17
CA GLN A 30 55.08 24.05 -7.60
C GLN A 30 53.82 24.32 -8.45
N ILE A 31 52.73 24.79 -7.83
CA ILE A 31 51.75 25.68 -8.49
C ILE A 31 51.23 26.69 -7.43
N PRO A 32 51.13 28.00 -7.73
CA PRO A 32 50.79 29.04 -6.76
C PRO A 32 49.29 29.14 -6.43
N GLN A 33 49.01 29.69 -5.24
CA GLN A 33 47.70 30.03 -4.71
C GLN A 33 46.90 30.99 -5.61
N LYS A 34 45.71 30.54 -6.05
CA LYS A 34 44.53 31.40 -6.21
C LYS A 34 43.26 30.57 -6.06
N LEU A 35 42.92 30.26 -4.80
CA LEU A 35 41.57 29.82 -4.43
C LEU A 35 40.66 31.04 -4.33
N GLN A 36 39.66 31.13 -5.20
CA GLN A 36 38.36 31.69 -4.84
C GLN A 36 37.26 30.98 -5.63
N ARG A 37 36.54 30.11 -4.90
CA ARG A 37 35.12 29.77 -5.04
C ARG A 37 34.51 29.75 -6.46
N THR A 38 34.22 28.55 -6.98
CA THR A 38 32.84 28.08 -7.16
C THR A 38 32.85 26.57 -7.42
N VAL A 39 32.42 25.79 -6.43
CA VAL A 39 32.04 24.38 -6.63
C VAL A 39 30.57 24.41 -7.01
N SER A 40 30.28 24.31 -8.30
CA SER A 40 28.92 24.14 -8.82
C SER A 40 28.58 22.66 -8.84
N THR A 41 28.26 22.10 -7.68
CA THR A 41 27.55 20.82 -7.55
C THR A 41 26.06 21.07 -7.65
N SER A 42 25.48 20.82 -8.83
CA SER A 42 24.04 20.57 -8.97
C SER A 42 23.75 19.98 -10.36
N THR A 43 23.99 18.69 -10.54
CA THR A 43 23.24 17.92 -11.54
C THR A 43 21.83 17.73 -10.99
N THR A 44 21.01 18.77 -11.12
CA THR A 44 19.57 18.66 -11.00
C THR A 44 19.09 17.71 -12.09
N VAL A 45 18.70 16.50 -11.71
CA VAL A 45 17.81 15.68 -12.53
C VAL A 45 16.52 16.50 -12.64
N ASN A 46 16.32 17.14 -13.78
CA ASN A 46 15.04 17.78 -14.08
C ASN A 46 13.96 16.69 -14.03
N PRO A 47 12.87 16.89 -13.27
CA PRO A 47 11.71 16.01 -13.41
C PRO A 47 11.18 16.16 -14.85
N PRO A 48 10.61 15.12 -15.47
CA PRO A 48 9.96 15.27 -16.76
C PRO A 48 8.77 16.23 -16.62
N THR A 49 9.01 17.50 -16.89
CA THR A 49 8.00 18.56 -16.97
C THR A 49 7.27 18.43 -18.31
N SER A 50 6.19 17.64 -18.30
CA SER A 50 5.02 17.80 -19.18
C SER A 50 3.85 16.86 -18.83
N GLY A 51 4.05 15.86 -17.95
CA GLY A 51 2.97 14.98 -17.48
C GLY A 51 2.24 15.56 -16.27
N GLY A 52 0.93 15.81 -16.39
CA GLY A 52 0.08 16.17 -15.25
C GLY A 52 0.11 15.09 -14.15
N ARG A 53 -0.25 15.46 -12.93
CA ARG A 53 -0.26 14.56 -11.76
C ARG A 53 -1.19 13.35 -11.98
N ILE A 54 -0.71 12.15 -11.66
CA ILE A 54 -1.48 10.90 -11.75
C ILE A 54 -1.40 10.16 -10.42
N ILE A 55 -2.55 10.01 -9.76
CA ILE A 55 -2.68 9.26 -8.52
C ILE A 55 -3.24 7.88 -8.85
N PHE A 56 -2.52 6.83 -8.47
CA PHE A 56 -2.98 5.44 -8.60
C PHE A 56 -3.10 4.78 -7.22
N SER A 57 -4.20 4.07 -6.97
CA SER A 57 -4.34 3.22 -5.79
C SER A 57 -5.17 1.98 -6.09
N GLY A 58 -4.84 0.86 -5.43
CA GLY A 58 -5.49 -0.43 -5.64
C GLY A 58 -6.12 -0.98 -4.36
N ILE A 59 -7.27 -1.63 -4.47
CA ILE A 59 -7.94 -2.34 -3.36
C ILE A 59 -8.39 -3.74 -3.77
N GLN A 60 -8.10 -4.75 -2.93
CA GLN A 60 -8.52 -6.12 -3.20
C GLN A 60 -10.04 -6.29 -3.03
N PRO A 61 -10.73 -7.01 -3.95
CA PRO A 61 -12.16 -7.29 -3.84
C PRO A 61 -12.42 -8.34 -2.74
N THR A 62 -12.55 -7.87 -1.51
CA THR A 62 -12.82 -8.71 -0.33
C THR A 62 -14.27 -8.57 0.15
N GLY A 63 -15.18 -8.20 -0.75
CA GLY A 63 -16.58 -7.87 -0.45
C GLY A 63 -16.73 -6.50 0.21
N VAL A 64 -17.83 -6.30 0.94
CA VAL A 64 -18.15 -5.01 1.59
C VAL A 64 -17.02 -4.56 2.53
N PRO A 65 -16.44 -3.36 2.36
CA PRO A 65 -15.41 -2.81 3.26
C PRO A 65 -15.92 -2.67 4.71
N HIS A 66 -14.99 -2.73 5.66
CA HIS A 66 -15.27 -2.38 7.05
C HIS A 66 -14.76 -0.97 7.41
N LEU A 67 -15.14 -0.45 8.58
CA LEU A 67 -14.77 0.87 9.08
C LEU A 67 -13.26 1.13 9.01
N GLY A 68 -12.45 0.13 9.38
CA GLY A 68 -10.99 0.21 9.23
C GLY A 68 -10.48 0.37 7.79
N ASN A 69 -11.15 -0.19 6.77
CA ASN A 69 -10.79 0.08 5.37
C ASN A 69 -11.18 1.50 4.97
N TYR A 70 -12.35 1.94 5.43
CA TYR A 70 -12.90 3.25 5.13
C TYR A 70 -12.04 4.38 5.68
N LEU A 71 -11.78 4.38 7.00
CA LEU A 71 -10.93 5.37 7.65
C LEU A 71 -9.47 5.26 7.20
N GLY A 72 -8.99 4.03 6.93
CA GLY A 72 -7.59 3.81 6.54
C GLY A 72 -7.24 4.21 5.11
N ALA A 73 -8.20 4.21 4.17
CA ALA A 73 -7.92 4.47 2.76
C ALA A 73 -9.07 5.14 2.00
N LEU A 74 -10.30 4.63 2.08
CA LEU A 74 -11.38 5.09 1.19
C LEU A 74 -11.79 6.54 1.43
N GLN A 75 -11.83 6.97 2.69
CA GLN A 75 -12.08 8.38 3.03
C GLN A 75 -11.01 9.29 2.42
N GLN A 76 -9.75 8.85 2.41
CA GLN A 76 -8.65 9.59 1.79
C GLN A 76 -8.78 9.64 0.26
N TRP A 77 -9.27 8.57 -0.38
CA TRP A 77 -9.54 8.59 -1.83
C TRP A 77 -10.61 9.62 -2.20
N VAL A 78 -11.71 9.68 -1.44
CA VAL A 78 -12.77 10.69 -1.63
C VAL A 78 -12.22 12.10 -1.41
N ARG A 79 -11.41 12.30 -0.36
CA ARG A 79 -10.74 13.58 -0.11
C ARG A 79 -9.82 13.99 -1.25
N LEU A 80 -8.93 13.11 -1.68
CA LEU A 80 -8.04 13.34 -2.83
C LEU A 80 -8.82 13.69 -4.09
N GLN A 81 -9.95 13.02 -4.31
CA GLN A 81 -10.83 13.30 -5.43
C GLN A 81 -11.36 14.73 -5.44
N ASN A 82 -11.80 15.21 -4.27
CA ASN A 82 -12.44 16.50 -4.11
C ASN A 82 -11.41 17.65 -4.07
N GLU A 83 -10.22 17.43 -3.53
CA GLU A 83 -9.17 18.44 -3.39
C GLU A 83 -8.23 18.53 -4.61
N ALA A 84 -8.08 17.45 -5.39
CA ALA A 84 -7.15 17.45 -6.51
C ALA A 84 -7.65 18.31 -7.67
N LEU A 85 -6.73 19.07 -8.28
CA LEU A 85 -6.97 19.85 -9.50
C LEU A 85 -7.66 19.00 -10.58
N HIS A 86 -8.54 19.60 -11.38
CA HIS A 86 -9.26 18.90 -12.45
C HIS A 86 -8.34 18.22 -13.47
N SER A 87 -7.11 18.72 -13.66
CA SER A 87 -6.08 18.11 -14.52
C SER A 87 -5.43 16.87 -13.92
N THR A 88 -5.61 16.61 -12.61
CA THR A 88 -5.07 15.43 -11.93
C THR A 88 -5.90 14.20 -12.29
N LYS A 89 -5.25 13.18 -12.85
CA LYS A 89 -5.88 11.89 -13.13
C LYS A 89 -5.91 11.05 -11.85
N LEU A 90 -7.07 10.51 -11.53
CA LEU A 90 -7.29 9.67 -10.36
C LEU A 90 -7.71 8.29 -10.87
N ILE A 91 -6.94 7.27 -10.49
CA ILE A 91 -7.10 5.91 -11.00
C ILE A 91 -7.20 4.97 -9.80
N PHE A 92 -8.38 4.36 -9.63
CA PHE A 92 -8.68 3.44 -8.55
C PHE A 92 -8.98 2.06 -9.10
N SER A 93 -8.11 1.09 -8.80
CA SER A 93 -8.22 -0.26 -9.34
C SER A 93 -8.76 -1.24 -8.29
N ILE A 94 -9.77 -2.02 -8.66
CA ILE A 94 -10.20 -3.20 -7.91
C ILE A 94 -9.30 -4.35 -8.36
N VAL A 95 -8.29 -4.67 -7.54
CA VAL A 95 -7.20 -5.58 -7.88
C VAL A 95 -7.56 -7.05 -7.71
N ASP A 96 -8.39 -7.56 -8.62
CA ASP A 96 -8.88 -8.94 -8.64
C ASP A 96 -7.82 -9.98 -9.03
N LEU A 97 -6.79 -9.64 -9.82
CA LEU A 97 -5.66 -10.56 -10.07
C LEU A 97 -4.83 -10.78 -8.80
N HIS A 98 -4.64 -9.75 -7.98
CA HIS A 98 -3.99 -9.89 -6.68
C HIS A 98 -4.77 -10.79 -5.71
N ALA A 99 -6.10 -10.85 -5.82
CA ALA A 99 -6.93 -11.73 -5.01
C ALA A 99 -6.65 -13.23 -5.31
N LEU A 100 -6.23 -13.55 -6.54
CA LEU A 100 -5.89 -14.92 -6.97
C LEU A 100 -4.55 -15.44 -6.40
N THR A 101 -3.80 -14.62 -5.68
CA THR A 101 -2.57 -15.05 -4.99
C THR A 101 -2.83 -16.03 -3.83
N VAL A 102 -4.10 -16.17 -3.44
CA VAL A 102 -4.61 -17.23 -2.56
C VAL A 102 -5.84 -17.88 -3.21
N PRO A 103 -6.19 -19.13 -2.88
CA PRO A 103 -7.36 -19.79 -3.45
C PRO A 103 -8.64 -18.97 -3.25
N GLN A 104 -9.46 -18.88 -4.29
CA GLN A 104 -10.73 -18.15 -4.29
C GLN A 104 -11.86 -19.07 -4.76
N ASP A 105 -13.04 -18.91 -4.16
CA ASP A 105 -14.27 -19.42 -4.75
C ASP A 105 -14.71 -18.45 -5.87
N PRO A 106 -14.92 -18.93 -7.12
CA PRO A 106 -15.26 -18.06 -8.25
C PRO A 106 -16.56 -17.27 -8.06
N THR A 107 -17.57 -17.87 -7.44
CA THR A 107 -18.87 -17.24 -7.18
C THR A 107 -18.71 -16.11 -6.16
N ILE A 108 -17.98 -16.39 -5.07
CA ILE A 108 -17.69 -15.41 -4.03
C ILE A 108 -16.82 -14.28 -4.59
N LEU A 109 -15.80 -14.57 -5.40
CA LEU A 109 -14.95 -13.53 -5.99
C LEU A 109 -15.76 -12.62 -6.93
N GLY A 110 -16.61 -13.20 -7.78
CA GLY A 110 -17.51 -12.44 -8.66
C GLY A 110 -18.42 -11.50 -7.87
N GLN A 111 -19.03 -12.01 -6.79
CA GLN A 111 -19.86 -11.20 -5.89
C GLN A 111 -19.03 -10.10 -5.21
N CYS A 112 -17.86 -10.44 -4.65
CA CYS A 112 -16.98 -9.51 -3.95
C CYS A 112 -16.51 -8.36 -4.83
N ARG A 113 -16.24 -8.62 -6.12
CA ARG A 113 -15.89 -7.60 -7.12
C ARG A 113 -17.01 -6.58 -7.27
N LYS A 114 -18.23 -7.04 -7.50
CA LYS A 114 -19.41 -6.17 -7.65
C LYS A 114 -19.71 -5.39 -6.37
N GLN A 115 -19.65 -6.05 -5.21
CA GLN A 115 -19.84 -5.41 -3.91
C GLN A 115 -18.79 -4.32 -3.64
N MET A 116 -17.53 -4.56 -4.01
CA MET A 116 -16.47 -3.56 -3.84
C MET A 116 -16.74 -2.33 -4.71
N LEU A 117 -17.09 -2.51 -5.98
CA LEU A 117 -17.42 -1.39 -6.88
C LEU A 117 -18.60 -0.58 -6.34
N ALA A 118 -19.68 -1.24 -5.94
CA ALA A 118 -20.84 -0.58 -5.34
C ALA A 118 -20.46 0.19 -4.06
N ALA A 119 -19.63 -0.40 -3.20
CA ALA A 119 -19.17 0.25 -1.98
C ALA A 119 -18.30 1.49 -2.26
N LEU A 120 -17.38 1.43 -3.23
CA LEU A 120 -16.55 2.58 -3.62
C LEU A 120 -17.40 3.77 -4.11
N ILE A 121 -18.43 3.50 -4.90
CA ILE A 121 -19.37 4.54 -5.36
C ILE A 121 -20.21 5.05 -4.19
N ALA A 122 -20.68 4.15 -3.30
CA ALA A 122 -21.51 4.52 -2.17
C ALA A 122 -20.80 5.40 -1.14
N VAL A 123 -19.47 5.23 -0.96
CA VAL A 123 -18.68 6.11 -0.08
C VAL A 123 -18.36 7.47 -0.71
N GLY A 124 -18.64 7.66 -2.01
CA GLY A 124 -18.51 8.96 -2.68
C GLY A 124 -17.41 9.05 -3.75
N ILE A 125 -16.80 7.95 -4.18
CA ILE A 125 -15.96 7.98 -5.39
C ILE A 125 -16.88 8.21 -6.60
N ASP A 126 -16.63 9.27 -7.37
CA ASP A 126 -17.42 9.64 -8.54
C ASP A 126 -16.74 9.11 -9.82
N PRO A 127 -17.34 8.14 -10.53
CA PRO A 127 -16.79 7.59 -11.77
C PRO A 127 -16.60 8.62 -12.90
N ARG A 128 -17.25 9.79 -12.81
CA ARG A 128 -17.08 10.89 -13.77
C ARG A 128 -15.82 11.72 -13.50
N ARG A 129 -15.30 11.67 -12.27
CA ARG A 129 -14.10 12.39 -11.82
C ARG A 129 -12.87 11.49 -11.75
N SER A 130 -13.08 10.20 -11.49
CA SER A 130 -12.03 9.20 -11.27
C SER A 130 -12.27 7.97 -12.13
N THR A 131 -11.20 7.39 -12.68
CA THR A 131 -11.28 6.11 -13.38
C THR A 131 -11.32 4.98 -12.36
N ILE A 132 -12.44 4.25 -12.28
CA ILE A 132 -12.59 3.07 -11.40
C ILE A 132 -12.77 1.83 -12.28
N PHE A 133 -11.95 0.80 -12.09
CA PHE A 133 -12.00 -0.38 -12.96
C PHE A 133 -11.55 -1.66 -12.26
N PHE A 134 -11.87 -2.81 -12.85
CA PHE A 134 -11.34 -4.11 -12.44
C PHE A 134 -9.99 -4.36 -13.11
N GLN A 135 -8.96 -4.68 -12.32
CA GLN A 135 -7.61 -4.91 -12.82
C GLN A 135 -7.55 -5.92 -13.98
N SER A 136 -8.28 -7.04 -13.85
CA SER A 136 -8.36 -8.08 -14.88
C SER A 136 -8.97 -7.64 -16.21
N ALA A 137 -9.67 -6.50 -16.26
CA ALA A 137 -10.25 -5.96 -17.50
C ALA A 137 -9.21 -5.25 -18.39
N VAL A 138 -8.00 -5.02 -17.88
CA VAL A 138 -6.92 -4.32 -18.60
C VAL A 138 -5.72 -5.27 -18.74
N SER A 139 -5.57 -5.88 -19.91
CA SER A 139 -4.53 -6.90 -20.18
C SER A 139 -3.10 -6.39 -20.00
N ALA A 140 -2.89 -5.08 -20.19
CA ALA A 140 -1.59 -4.42 -20.05
C ALA A 140 -0.97 -4.59 -18.66
N HIS A 141 -1.75 -4.81 -17.60
CA HIS A 141 -1.22 -5.13 -16.26
C HIS A 141 -0.41 -6.44 -16.28
N SER A 142 -1.01 -7.50 -16.81
CA SER A 142 -0.38 -8.83 -16.90
C SER A 142 0.78 -8.84 -17.88
N GLU A 143 0.64 -8.14 -19.01
CA GLU A 143 1.70 -8.08 -20.01
C GLU A 143 2.92 -7.29 -19.49
N LEU A 144 2.70 -6.13 -18.86
CA LEU A 144 3.78 -5.38 -18.25
C LEU A 144 4.39 -6.14 -17.07
N MET A 145 3.60 -6.86 -16.26
CA MET A 145 4.13 -7.73 -15.20
C MET A 145 5.14 -8.74 -15.76
N TRP A 146 4.84 -9.39 -16.90
CA TRP A 146 5.78 -10.32 -17.52
C TRP A 146 7.09 -9.63 -17.90
N ILE A 147 7.01 -8.49 -18.59
CA ILE A 147 8.19 -7.70 -18.97
C ILE A 147 9.02 -7.31 -17.74
N LEU A 148 8.39 -6.78 -16.69
CA LEU A 148 9.08 -6.37 -15.48
C LEU A 148 9.67 -7.56 -14.72
N SER A 149 9.06 -8.76 -14.83
CA SER A 149 9.58 -9.96 -14.16
C SER A 149 10.95 -10.39 -14.70
N THR A 150 11.27 -10.11 -15.97
CA THR A 150 12.55 -10.51 -16.58
C THR A 150 13.73 -9.68 -16.09
N ILE A 151 13.47 -8.53 -15.45
CA ILE A 151 14.49 -7.65 -14.84
C ILE A 151 14.41 -7.61 -13.31
N SER A 152 13.41 -8.28 -12.72
CA SER A 152 13.16 -8.26 -11.28
C SER A 152 14.12 -9.21 -10.53
N SER A 153 14.79 -8.70 -9.50
CA SER A 153 15.70 -9.50 -8.68
C SER A 153 14.94 -10.48 -7.76
N ILE A 154 15.16 -11.78 -7.97
CA ILE A 154 14.69 -12.84 -7.05
C ILE A 154 15.19 -12.59 -5.62
N GLY A 155 16.45 -12.13 -5.48
CA GLY A 155 17.05 -11.83 -4.19
C GLY A 155 16.35 -10.67 -3.46
N TYR A 156 15.85 -9.67 -4.18
CA TYR A 156 15.05 -8.61 -3.58
C TYR A 156 13.70 -9.16 -3.10
N LEU A 157 12.97 -9.86 -3.98
CA LEU A 157 11.66 -10.43 -3.67
C LEU A 157 11.70 -11.38 -2.47
N SER A 158 12.76 -12.19 -2.33
CA SER A 158 12.93 -13.11 -1.21
C SER A 158 13.10 -12.44 0.16
N ARG A 159 13.62 -11.20 0.19
CA ARG A 159 13.78 -10.40 1.41
C ARG A 159 12.50 -9.68 1.85
N MET A 160 11.48 -9.62 0.99
CA MET A 160 10.20 -9.03 1.37
C MET A 160 9.52 -9.87 2.47
N THR A 161 8.85 -9.20 3.40
CA THR A 161 8.31 -9.84 4.62
C THR A 161 6.86 -10.29 4.46
N GLN A 162 6.15 -9.77 3.47
CA GLN A 162 4.71 -9.92 3.32
C GLN A 162 4.30 -11.35 2.95
N TRP A 163 5.05 -12.03 2.07
CA TRP A 163 4.78 -13.45 1.76
C TRP A 163 4.99 -14.35 2.99
N LYS A 164 5.98 -14.03 3.84
CA LYS A 164 6.22 -14.74 5.10
C LYS A 164 5.04 -14.57 6.05
N SER A 165 4.57 -13.34 6.22
CA SER A 165 3.41 -13.02 7.04
C SER A 165 2.13 -13.70 6.53
N LYS A 166 1.88 -13.67 5.21
CA LYS A 166 0.70 -14.32 4.59
C LYS A 166 0.71 -15.85 4.75
N LEU A 167 1.89 -16.47 4.78
CA LEU A 167 2.04 -17.91 5.05
C LEU A 167 2.13 -18.25 6.54
N GLN A 168 2.06 -17.25 7.44
CA GLN A 168 2.26 -17.40 8.89
C GLN A 168 3.62 -18.02 9.23
N LEU A 169 4.65 -17.65 8.48
CA LEU A 169 6.02 -18.10 8.69
C LEU A 169 6.78 -17.10 9.58
N PRO A 170 7.77 -17.56 10.37
CA PRO A 170 8.68 -16.67 11.09
C PRO A 170 9.32 -15.63 10.17
N LYS A 171 9.55 -14.40 10.65
CA LYS A 171 10.11 -13.30 9.84
C LYS A 171 11.48 -13.62 9.23
N ASP A 172 12.27 -14.45 9.92
CA ASP A 172 13.60 -14.88 9.48
C ASP A 172 13.54 -16.05 8.51
N SER A 173 12.34 -16.48 8.10
CA SER A 173 12.20 -17.58 7.15
C SER A 173 12.81 -17.23 5.81
N THR A 174 13.59 -18.15 5.25
CA THR A 174 14.20 -18.02 3.92
C THR A 174 13.48 -18.92 2.92
N LEU A 175 13.75 -18.73 1.63
CA LEU A 175 13.29 -19.63 0.56
C LEU A 175 13.88 -21.04 0.68
N GLU A 176 14.88 -21.25 1.54
CA GLU A 176 15.51 -22.56 1.75
C GLU A 176 14.77 -23.40 2.79
N ASN A 177 13.91 -22.77 3.59
CA ASN A 177 13.06 -23.48 4.55
C ASN A 177 12.07 -24.40 3.81
N SER A 178 12.07 -25.69 4.17
CA SER A 178 11.22 -26.71 3.55
C SER A 178 9.73 -26.37 3.59
N THR A 179 9.25 -25.78 4.71
CA THR A 179 7.87 -25.31 4.87
C THR A 179 7.52 -24.12 3.97
N ALA A 180 8.49 -23.22 3.73
CA ALA A 180 8.29 -22.11 2.81
C ALA A 180 8.18 -22.63 1.37
N ARG A 181 9.06 -23.56 0.96
CA ARG A 181 9.07 -24.15 -0.40
C ARG A 181 7.77 -24.90 -0.73
N SER A 182 7.17 -25.61 0.21
CA SER A 182 5.95 -26.39 -0.07
C SER A 182 4.69 -25.53 -0.17
N ARG A 183 4.61 -24.43 0.58
CA ARG A 183 3.42 -23.58 0.68
C ARG A 183 3.45 -22.36 -0.23
N LEU A 184 4.63 -21.80 -0.51
CA LEU A 184 4.78 -20.60 -1.33
C LEU A 184 4.47 -20.92 -2.80
N LYS A 185 3.51 -20.19 -3.37
CA LYS A 185 3.18 -20.25 -4.80
C LYS A 185 3.81 -19.07 -5.52
N LEU A 186 4.13 -19.24 -6.80
CA LEU A 186 4.78 -18.21 -7.62
C LEU A 186 4.01 -16.90 -7.57
N GLY A 187 2.68 -16.92 -7.72
CA GLY A 187 1.86 -15.69 -7.67
C GLY A 187 1.99 -14.93 -6.35
N LEU A 188 2.03 -15.62 -5.21
CA LEU A 188 2.24 -14.99 -3.90
C LEU A 188 3.67 -14.45 -3.73
N PHE A 189 4.64 -15.03 -4.42
CA PHE A 189 6.02 -14.55 -4.42
C PHE A 189 6.22 -13.35 -5.36
N SER A 190 5.57 -13.36 -6.52
CA SER A 190 5.78 -12.39 -7.61
C SER A 190 4.75 -11.27 -7.65
N TYR A 191 3.70 -11.27 -6.81
CA TYR A 191 2.73 -10.17 -6.79
C TYR A 191 3.34 -8.77 -6.61
N PRO A 192 4.50 -8.56 -5.94
CA PRO A 192 5.12 -7.23 -5.91
C PRO A 192 5.51 -6.72 -7.30
N VAL A 193 5.82 -7.62 -8.25
CA VAL A 193 6.04 -7.29 -9.66
C VAL A 193 4.74 -6.88 -10.35
N LEU A 194 3.64 -7.59 -10.06
CA LEU A 194 2.32 -7.21 -10.56
C LEU A 194 1.90 -5.83 -10.00
N GLN A 195 2.15 -5.57 -8.72
CA GLN A 195 1.91 -4.26 -8.11
C GLN A 195 2.74 -3.15 -8.78
N ALA A 196 4.00 -3.43 -9.11
CA ALA A 196 4.83 -2.49 -9.87
C ALA A 196 4.22 -2.23 -11.27
N ALA A 197 3.77 -3.28 -11.96
CA ALA A 197 3.10 -3.14 -13.25
C ALA A 197 1.82 -2.29 -13.15
N ASP A 198 1.01 -2.51 -12.11
CA ASP A 198 -0.22 -1.75 -11.87
C ASP A 198 0.03 -0.24 -11.77
N ILE A 199 1.11 0.15 -11.10
CA ILE A 199 1.49 1.55 -10.88
C ILE A 199 2.11 2.15 -12.15
N LEU A 200 3.05 1.43 -12.76
CA LEU A 200 3.88 1.94 -13.84
C LEU A 200 3.13 1.99 -15.17
N VAL A 201 2.20 1.06 -15.43
CA VAL A 201 1.42 1.05 -16.67
C VAL A 201 0.58 2.32 -16.82
N HIS A 202 0.17 2.93 -15.71
CA HIS A 202 -0.60 4.17 -15.69
C HIS A 202 0.24 5.44 -15.54
N ARG A 203 1.58 5.30 -15.47
CA ARG A 203 2.53 6.41 -15.23
C ARG A 203 2.20 7.17 -13.95
N ALA A 204 1.81 6.46 -12.90
CA ALA A 204 1.45 7.06 -11.62
C ALA A 204 2.64 7.87 -11.06
N THR A 205 2.38 9.13 -10.73
CA THR A 205 3.35 10.01 -10.05
C THR A 205 3.25 9.85 -8.53
N ASP A 206 2.07 9.51 -8.06
CA ASP A 206 1.71 9.48 -6.65
C ASP A 206 0.93 8.20 -6.33
N VAL A 207 1.31 7.49 -5.27
CA VAL A 207 0.63 6.26 -4.84
C VAL A 207 0.27 6.36 -3.35
N PRO A 208 -1.02 6.52 -3.01
CA PRO A 208 -1.49 6.47 -1.63
C PRO A 208 -1.30 5.06 -1.08
N VAL A 209 -0.42 4.91 -0.10
CA VAL A 209 -0.08 3.62 0.50
C VAL A 209 0.08 3.74 2.01
N GLY A 210 -0.29 2.66 2.72
CA GLY A 210 0.05 2.51 4.14
C GLY A 210 1.54 2.17 4.31
N GLU A 211 2.05 2.35 5.53
CA GLU A 211 3.46 2.06 5.85
C GLU A 211 3.85 0.60 5.55
N ASP A 212 2.90 -0.34 5.64
CA ASP A 212 3.09 -1.76 5.34
C ASP A 212 3.39 -2.05 3.85
N GLN A 213 3.06 -1.11 2.97
CA GLN A 213 3.23 -1.22 1.52
C GLN A 213 4.44 -0.43 0.99
N LYS A 214 5.14 0.31 1.86
CA LYS A 214 6.31 1.11 1.49
C LYS A 214 7.41 0.28 0.81
N GLN A 215 7.66 -0.94 1.33
CA GLN A 215 8.65 -1.85 0.74
C GLN A 215 8.31 -2.25 -0.71
N HIS A 216 7.01 -2.41 -1.05
CA HIS A 216 6.61 -2.73 -2.42
C HIS A 216 6.75 -1.51 -3.35
N LEU A 217 6.51 -0.31 -2.84
CA LEU A 217 6.70 0.91 -3.63
C LEU A 217 8.19 1.19 -3.89
N GLU A 218 9.07 0.96 -2.92
CA GLU A 218 10.52 1.03 -3.14
C GLU A 218 10.97 0.01 -4.19
N PHE A 219 10.43 -1.21 -4.15
CA PHE A 219 10.67 -2.19 -5.21
C PHE A 219 10.16 -1.73 -6.58
N THR A 220 9.00 -1.08 -6.64
CA THR A 220 8.47 -0.50 -7.89
C THR A 220 9.43 0.53 -8.48
N ARG A 221 10.00 1.39 -7.63
CA ARG A 221 11.01 2.38 -8.03
C ARG A 221 12.31 1.73 -8.50
N GLU A 222 12.78 0.70 -7.78
CA GLU A 222 13.97 -0.08 -8.15
C GLU A 222 13.82 -0.71 -9.55
N VAL A 223 12.70 -1.39 -9.79
CA VAL A 223 12.39 -2.03 -11.09
C VAL A 223 12.34 -1.01 -12.20
N ALA A 224 11.69 0.12 -11.97
CA ALA A 224 11.52 1.14 -12.98
C ALA A 224 12.82 1.90 -13.27
N ASN A 225 13.66 2.14 -12.25
CA ASN A 225 15.01 2.67 -12.42
C ASN A 225 15.91 1.69 -13.20
N GLY A 226 15.85 0.39 -12.89
CA GLY A 226 16.57 -0.65 -13.62
C GLY A 226 16.17 -0.71 -15.09
N PHE A 227 14.87 -0.67 -15.40
CA PHE A 227 14.38 -0.58 -16.77
C PHE A 227 14.90 0.68 -17.48
N ASN A 228 14.79 1.83 -16.82
CA ASN A 228 15.18 3.10 -17.43
C ASN A 228 16.69 3.24 -17.66
N HIS A 229 17.50 2.58 -16.84
CA HIS A 229 18.95 2.55 -17.03
C HIS A 229 19.34 1.83 -18.32
N ILE A 230 18.61 0.77 -18.69
CA ILE A 230 18.89 -0.05 -19.86
C ILE A 230 18.27 0.57 -21.13
N TYR A 231 17.02 1.02 -21.05
CA TYR A 231 16.20 1.39 -22.22
C TYR A 231 15.90 2.89 -22.33
N GLY A 232 16.49 3.73 -21.47
CA GLY A 232 16.22 5.16 -21.40
C GLY A 232 14.97 5.50 -20.55
N PRO A 233 14.63 6.80 -20.39
CA PRO A 233 13.62 7.27 -19.43
C PRO A 233 12.18 6.97 -19.88
N VAL A 234 11.78 5.69 -19.86
CA VAL A 234 10.47 5.20 -20.34
C VAL A 234 9.42 5.17 -19.23
N LEU A 235 9.79 4.68 -18.04
CA LEU A 235 8.89 4.48 -16.91
C LEU A 235 8.97 5.65 -15.92
N THR A 236 7.81 6.09 -15.42
CA THR A 236 7.73 7.16 -14.43
C THR A 236 8.07 6.64 -13.03
N MET A 237 8.86 7.38 -12.25
CA MET A 237 9.17 7.01 -10.86
C MET A 237 8.05 7.48 -9.92
N PRO A 238 7.27 6.57 -9.31
CA PRO A 238 6.20 6.97 -8.40
C PRO A 238 6.76 7.44 -7.05
N SER A 239 6.03 8.33 -6.39
CA SER A 239 6.27 8.77 -5.01
C SER A 239 5.17 8.27 -4.07
N ALA A 240 5.52 7.98 -2.82
CA ALA A 240 4.56 7.60 -1.80
C ALA A 240 3.73 8.83 -1.39
N LEU A 241 2.41 8.71 -1.40
CA LEU A 241 1.54 9.59 -0.63
C LEU A 241 1.23 8.92 0.70
N ILE A 242 2.10 9.18 1.68
CA ILE A 242 1.94 8.66 3.02
C ILE A 242 0.88 9.52 3.73
N SER A 243 -0.33 8.97 3.84
CA SER A 243 -1.30 9.47 4.81
C SER A 243 -1.07 8.73 6.13
N PRO A 244 -1.23 9.38 7.29
CA PRO A 244 -1.25 8.66 8.57
C PRO A 244 -2.27 7.53 8.47
N ALA A 245 -1.79 6.28 8.51
CA ALA A 245 -2.66 5.12 8.36
C ALA A 245 -3.50 5.01 9.63
N LYS A 246 -4.76 5.44 9.55
CA LYS A 246 -5.73 5.28 10.64
C LYS A 246 -5.96 3.80 10.89
N ARG A 247 -5.40 3.28 11.98
CA ARG A 247 -5.41 1.85 12.28
C ARG A 247 -6.55 1.50 13.24
N VAL A 248 -7.69 1.18 12.67
CA VAL A 248 -8.84 0.71 13.46
C VAL A 248 -8.65 -0.75 13.89
N MET A 249 -8.75 -1.02 15.18
CA MET A 249 -8.61 -2.34 15.78
C MET A 249 -9.97 -3.08 15.87
N SER A 250 -9.90 -4.39 16.06
CA SER A 250 -11.08 -5.24 16.26
C SER A 250 -11.80 -4.88 17.55
N LEU A 251 -13.14 -4.78 17.49
CA LEU A 251 -13.98 -4.52 18.65
C LEU A 251 -14.00 -5.68 19.65
N LYS A 252 -13.56 -6.88 19.25
CA LYS A 252 -13.53 -8.08 20.12
C LYS A 252 -12.12 -8.45 20.58
N GLN A 253 -11.11 -8.10 19.80
CA GLN A 253 -9.70 -8.36 20.07
C GLN A 253 -8.90 -7.09 19.75
N PRO A 254 -8.89 -6.10 20.66
CA PRO A 254 -8.41 -4.75 20.37
C PRO A 254 -6.89 -4.66 20.13
N THR A 255 -6.15 -5.76 20.33
CA THR A 255 -4.74 -5.90 19.95
C THR A 255 -4.54 -6.29 18.47
N LEU A 256 -5.59 -6.74 17.80
CA LEU A 256 -5.56 -7.13 16.39
C LEU A 256 -6.27 -6.09 15.52
N LYS A 257 -5.75 -5.86 14.30
CA LYS A 257 -6.39 -4.99 13.32
C LYS A 257 -7.77 -5.53 12.96
N MET A 258 -8.74 -4.64 12.77
CA MET A 258 -10.05 -5.03 12.24
C MET A 258 -9.86 -5.76 10.90
N SER A 259 -10.46 -6.95 10.78
CA SER A 259 -10.31 -7.81 9.60
C SER A 259 -11.61 -8.51 9.25
N LYS A 260 -11.81 -8.73 7.95
CA LYS A 260 -12.92 -9.54 7.41
C LYS A 260 -12.77 -11.03 7.69
N SER A 261 -11.54 -11.51 7.85
CA SER A 261 -11.24 -12.93 8.11
C SER A 261 -11.55 -13.36 9.55
N HIS A 262 -11.83 -12.42 10.45
CA HIS A 262 -12.20 -12.77 11.82
C HIS A 262 -13.57 -13.47 11.82
N SER A 263 -13.68 -14.62 12.49
CA SER A 263 -14.88 -15.46 12.48
C SER A 263 -16.10 -14.76 13.07
N ASP A 264 -15.93 -14.02 14.18
CA ASP A 264 -17.00 -13.24 14.80
C ASP A 264 -17.29 -11.93 14.03
N PRO A 265 -18.48 -11.75 13.43
CA PRO A 265 -18.84 -10.51 12.73
C PRO A 265 -18.88 -9.28 13.65
N ARG A 266 -19.04 -9.46 14.97
CA ARG A 266 -19.04 -8.36 15.96
C ARG A 266 -17.66 -7.75 16.16
N SER A 267 -16.61 -8.38 15.65
CA SER A 267 -15.25 -7.82 15.64
C SER A 267 -15.09 -6.59 14.74
N ARG A 268 -16.03 -6.37 13.81
CA ARG A 268 -15.92 -5.37 12.74
C ARG A 268 -17.25 -4.67 12.48
N ILE A 269 -17.17 -3.41 12.06
CA ILE A 269 -18.28 -2.64 11.55
C ILE A 269 -18.19 -2.63 10.03
N LEU A 270 -19.16 -3.20 9.32
CA LEU A 270 -19.25 -3.09 7.85
C LEU A 270 -19.88 -1.75 7.48
N LEU A 271 -19.51 -1.19 6.33
CA LEU A 271 -20.13 0.06 5.84
C LEU A 271 -21.62 -0.06 5.49
N THR A 272 -22.14 -1.30 5.48
CA THR A 272 -23.52 -1.61 5.19
C THR A 272 -24.29 -2.11 6.42
N ASP A 273 -23.64 -2.16 7.59
CA ASP A 273 -24.34 -2.44 8.84
C ASP A 273 -25.44 -1.38 9.06
N SER A 274 -26.59 -1.78 9.58
CA SER A 274 -27.63 -0.85 10.01
C SER A 274 -27.20 -0.07 11.25
N SER A 275 -27.89 1.03 11.55
CA SER A 275 -27.65 1.83 12.75
C SER A 275 -27.75 0.98 14.03
N GLU A 276 -28.69 0.05 14.07
CA GLU A 276 -28.89 -0.89 15.18
C GLU A 276 -27.73 -1.87 15.31
N GLU A 277 -27.22 -2.40 14.20
CA GLU A 277 -26.08 -3.31 14.18
C GLU A 277 -24.79 -2.60 14.64
N ILE A 278 -24.53 -1.38 14.15
CA ILE A 278 -23.41 -0.55 14.58
C ILE A 278 -23.48 -0.29 16.09
N TYR A 279 -24.65 0.14 16.58
CA TYR A 279 -24.87 0.40 17.99
C TYR A 279 -24.61 -0.83 18.84
N LEU A 280 -25.16 -1.98 18.45
CA LEU A 280 -24.99 -3.23 19.18
C LEU A 280 -23.51 -3.68 19.21
N LYS A 281 -22.80 -3.57 18.08
CA LYS A 281 -21.39 -3.95 17.99
C LYS A 281 -20.49 -3.08 18.87
N ILE A 282 -20.71 -1.76 18.88
CA ILE A 282 -19.94 -0.83 19.72
C ILE A 282 -20.30 -1.02 21.20
N LYS A 283 -21.58 -1.20 21.52
CA LYS A 283 -22.03 -1.51 22.89
C LYS A 283 -21.37 -2.77 23.45
N LEU A 284 -21.19 -3.79 22.61
CA LEU A 284 -20.56 -5.07 22.96
C LEU A 284 -19.03 -5.10 22.76
N ALA A 285 -18.41 -3.97 22.36
CA ALA A 285 -16.97 -3.89 22.18
C ALA A 285 -16.24 -4.22 23.50
N LEU A 286 -15.16 -5.00 23.40
CA LEU A 286 -14.33 -5.38 24.55
C LEU A 286 -13.59 -4.16 25.07
N THR A 287 -13.79 -3.86 26.35
CA THR A 287 -13.09 -2.81 27.11
C THR A 287 -12.64 -3.38 28.45
N ASP A 288 -11.85 -2.63 29.20
CA ASP A 288 -11.51 -2.96 30.59
C ASP A 288 -12.65 -2.63 31.57
N SER A 289 -12.41 -2.95 32.84
CA SER A 289 -13.31 -2.70 33.97
C SER A 289 -12.95 -1.43 34.76
N ASN A 290 -11.98 -0.63 34.29
CA ASN A 290 -11.53 0.56 34.99
C ASN A 290 -12.56 1.68 34.83
N GLN A 291 -12.69 2.53 35.85
CA GLN A 291 -13.56 3.69 35.80
C GLN A 291 -12.98 4.80 34.93
N GLY A 292 -13.87 5.58 34.31
CA GLY A 292 -13.52 6.72 33.46
C GLY A 292 -12.89 6.31 32.13
N ILE A 293 -12.75 7.31 31.26
CA ILE A 293 -12.17 7.18 29.93
C ILE A 293 -10.75 7.77 29.94
N SER A 294 -9.81 7.05 29.35
CA SER A 294 -8.44 7.52 29.16
C SER A 294 -7.81 6.80 27.97
N TYR A 295 -6.91 7.49 27.29
CA TYR A 295 -6.13 6.89 26.20
C TYR A 295 -4.88 6.22 26.76
N ASP A 296 -4.80 4.91 26.57
CA ASP A 296 -3.64 4.08 26.89
C ASP A 296 -3.69 2.83 25.99
N PRO A 297 -3.06 2.85 24.80
CA PRO A 297 -3.17 1.76 23.85
C PRO A 297 -2.48 0.48 24.33
N ILE A 298 -1.63 0.54 25.36
CA ILE A 298 -0.92 -0.62 25.91
C ILE A 298 -1.79 -1.31 26.95
N ASN A 299 -2.27 -0.57 27.96
CA ASN A 299 -3.00 -1.16 29.09
C ASN A 299 -4.52 -1.11 28.92
N ARG A 300 -5.04 -0.19 28.08
CA ARG A 300 -6.48 -0.02 27.79
C ARG A 300 -6.75 -0.04 26.27
N PRO A 301 -6.31 -1.07 25.52
CA PRO A 301 -6.38 -1.08 24.06
C PRO A 301 -7.81 -0.95 23.52
N GLY A 302 -8.80 -1.52 24.21
CA GLY A 302 -10.21 -1.43 23.80
C GLY A 302 -10.78 -0.03 23.91
N VAL A 303 -10.47 0.68 25.00
CA VAL A 303 -10.91 2.06 25.23
C VAL A 303 -10.21 3.01 24.27
N SER A 304 -8.89 2.82 24.09
CA SER A 304 -8.07 3.60 23.17
C SER A 304 -8.55 3.48 21.72
N ASN A 305 -8.89 2.26 21.28
CA ASN A 305 -9.48 2.04 19.96
C ASN A 305 -10.81 2.80 19.77
N LEU A 306 -11.65 2.90 20.80
CA LEU A 306 -12.90 3.67 20.73
C LEU A 306 -12.65 5.18 20.69
N ILE A 307 -11.65 5.69 21.42
CA ILE A 307 -11.20 7.09 21.35
C ILE A 307 -10.67 7.42 19.95
N GLU A 308 -9.83 6.54 19.38
CA GLU A 308 -9.30 6.70 18.02
C GLU A 308 -10.44 6.73 16.99
N ILE A 309 -11.37 5.77 17.05
CA ILE A 309 -12.55 5.74 16.18
C ILE A 309 -13.33 7.05 16.29
N LEU A 310 -13.62 7.53 17.51
CA LEU A 310 -14.36 8.77 17.75
C LEU A 310 -13.65 9.97 17.12
N SER A 311 -12.35 10.12 17.38
CA SER A 311 -11.53 11.19 16.84
C SER A 311 -11.60 11.22 15.31
N HIS A 312 -11.43 10.05 14.68
CA HIS A 312 -11.42 9.92 13.23
C HIS A 312 -12.76 10.24 12.58
N VAL A 313 -13.90 9.85 13.18
CA VAL A 313 -15.23 10.13 12.61
C VAL A 313 -15.70 11.56 12.87
N GLN A 314 -15.20 12.21 13.92
CA GLN A 314 -15.44 13.63 14.19
C GLN A 314 -14.48 14.57 13.44
N GLY A 315 -13.50 14.03 12.72
CA GLY A 315 -12.52 14.83 11.98
C GLY A 315 -11.56 15.62 12.89
N ARG A 316 -11.29 15.12 14.10
CA ARG A 316 -10.39 15.75 15.09
C ARG A 316 -8.92 15.39 14.88
N ASP A 317 -8.59 14.70 13.79
CA ASP A 317 -7.24 14.30 13.42
C ASP A 317 -6.30 15.51 13.32
N GLY A 318 -5.25 15.52 14.15
CA GLY A 318 -4.27 16.61 14.19
C GLY A 318 -4.79 17.90 14.83
N ILE A 319 -6.02 17.91 15.36
CA ILE A 319 -6.60 19.03 16.12
C ILE A 319 -6.43 18.81 17.63
N SER A 320 -6.68 17.59 18.09
CA SER A 320 -6.51 17.20 19.49
C SER A 320 -5.74 15.89 19.57
N SER A 321 -4.90 15.73 20.60
CA SER A 321 -4.26 14.44 20.87
C SER A 321 -5.31 13.42 21.36
N PHE A 322 -5.01 12.13 21.24
CA PHE A 322 -5.93 11.10 21.75
C PHE A 322 -6.00 11.14 23.28
N GLU A 323 -4.93 11.56 23.94
CA GLU A 323 -4.85 11.82 25.38
C GLU A 323 -5.79 12.95 25.81
N GLU A 324 -5.80 14.07 25.09
CA GLU A 324 -6.73 15.19 25.33
C GLU A 324 -8.18 14.74 25.14
N LEU A 325 -8.46 13.98 24.07
CA LEU A 325 -9.80 13.46 23.83
C LEU A 325 -10.22 12.48 24.94
N GLY A 326 -9.32 11.62 25.41
CA GLY A 326 -9.57 10.75 26.55
C GLY A 326 -9.91 11.54 27.82
N ALA A 327 -9.20 12.65 28.07
CA ALA A 327 -9.45 13.54 29.21
C ALA A 327 -10.80 14.27 29.10
N GLU A 328 -11.21 14.68 27.89
CA GLU A 328 -12.51 15.32 27.61
C GLU A 328 -13.68 14.43 28.09
N TYR A 329 -13.55 13.11 27.92
CA TYR A 329 -14.57 12.13 28.32
C TYR A 329 -14.25 11.42 29.65
N GLN A 330 -13.29 11.89 30.45
CA GLN A 330 -12.85 11.19 31.66
C GLN A 330 -13.99 10.88 32.65
N SER A 331 -14.98 11.78 32.76
CA SER A 331 -16.13 11.64 33.65
C SER A 331 -17.22 10.70 33.12
N PHE A 332 -17.12 10.24 31.86
CA PHE A 332 -18.13 9.37 31.28
C PHE A 332 -18.04 7.96 31.87
N THR A 333 -19.20 7.33 32.05
CA THR A 333 -19.24 5.88 32.23
C THR A 333 -18.88 5.18 30.92
N MET A 334 -18.31 3.97 31.01
CA MET A 334 -17.96 3.18 29.82
C MET A 334 -19.17 2.95 28.90
N ARG A 335 -20.36 2.79 29.49
CA ARG A 335 -21.62 2.66 28.74
C ARG A 335 -21.92 3.95 27.98
N ALA A 336 -21.98 5.09 28.66
CA ALA A 336 -22.27 6.38 28.03
C ALA A 336 -21.27 6.71 26.91
N PHE A 337 -19.98 6.40 27.12
CA PHE A 337 -18.96 6.59 26.10
C PHE A 337 -19.19 5.73 24.86
N LYS A 338 -19.47 4.43 25.03
CA LYS A 338 -19.82 3.54 23.90
C LYS A 338 -21.06 4.01 23.14
N GLU A 339 -22.08 4.48 23.87
CA GLU A 339 -23.29 5.03 23.25
C GLU A 339 -22.96 6.29 22.42
N HIS A 340 -22.11 7.19 22.94
CA HIS A 340 -21.64 8.36 22.21
C HIS A 340 -20.83 8.00 20.95
N VAL A 341 -19.89 7.07 21.05
CA VAL A 341 -19.13 6.58 19.89
C VAL A 341 -20.04 5.95 18.84
N ALA A 342 -21.05 5.19 19.27
CA ALA A 342 -22.00 4.59 18.35
C ALA A 342 -22.79 5.63 17.55
N VAL A 343 -23.31 6.67 18.21
CA VAL A 343 -24.00 7.78 17.54
C VAL A 343 -23.07 8.45 16.53
N ALA A 344 -21.85 8.81 16.94
CA ALA A 344 -20.90 9.47 16.04
C ALA A 344 -20.55 8.63 14.80
N VAL A 345 -20.41 7.31 14.95
CA VAL A 345 -20.15 6.40 13.81
C VAL A 345 -21.37 6.29 12.90
N VAL A 346 -22.58 6.18 13.46
CA VAL A 346 -23.83 6.12 12.68
C VAL A 346 -24.01 7.40 11.86
N ASP A 347 -23.84 8.56 12.50
CA ASP A 347 -23.98 9.86 11.84
C ASP A 347 -22.94 10.02 10.72
N HIS A 348 -21.69 9.61 10.96
CA HIS A 348 -20.63 9.69 9.97
C HIS A 348 -20.86 8.78 8.75
N LEU A 349 -21.45 7.61 8.95
CA LEU A 349 -21.72 6.64 7.87
C LEU A 349 -23.10 6.83 7.22
N ASN A 350 -23.84 7.87 7.63
CA ASN A 350 -25.19 8.11 7.16
C ASN A 350 -25.25 8.20 5.62
N GLY A 351 -26.28 7.61 5.03
CA GLY A 351 -26.49 7.56 3.58
C GLY A 351 -25.67 6.49 2.82
N ILE A 352 -24.49 6.09 3.30
CA ILE A 352 -23.61 5.13 2.60
C ILE A 352 -24.32 3.79 2.38
N ARG A 353 -24.93 3.24 3.45
CA ARG A 353 -25.67 1.97 3.36
C ARG A 353 -26.82 2.05 2.36
N GLN A 354 -27.60 3.13 2.39
CA GLN A 354 -28.76 3.28 1.52
C GLN A 354 -28.32 3.34 0.06
N ARG A 355 -27.30 4.16 -0.23
CA ARG A 355 -26.72 4.27 -1.57
C ARG A 355 -26.15 2.93 -2.06
N TYR A 356 -25.47 2.19 -1.18
CA TYR A 356 -24.97 0.85 -1.51
C TYR A 356 -26.11 -0.12 -1.87
N LEU A 357 -27.18 -0.15 -1.08
CA LEU A 357 -28.32 -1.05 -1.34
C LEU A 357 -29.05 -0.68 -2.64
N GLU A 358 -29.22 0.61 -2.93
CA GLU A 358 -29.75 1.09 -4.21
C GLU A 358 -28.92 0.58 -5.39
N LEU A 359 -27.58 0.73 -5.31
CA LEU A 359 -26.66 0.28 -6.36
C LEU A 359 -26.70 -1.24 -6.55
N MET A 360 -26.80 -2.00 -5.46
CA MET A 360 -26.83 -3.47 -5.51
C MET A 360 -28.18 -4.04 -5.95
N ASN A 361 -29.28 -3.36 -5.65
CA ASN A 361 -30.64 -3.76 -6.04
C ASN A 361 -30.98 -3.36 -7.48
N ASN A 362 -30.26 -2.40 -8.07
CA ASN A 362 -30.42 -2.04 -9.46
C ASN A 362 -29.96 -3.21 -10.37
N LYS A 363 -30.91 -3.84 -11.07
CA LYS A 363 -30.79 -5.13 -11.75
C LYS A 363 -29.96 -5.10 -13.06
N LEU A 364 -28.72 -4.60 -13.03
CA LEU A 364 -27.72 -4.59 -14.14
C LEU A 364 -27.81 -3.44 -15.16
N SER A 365 -27.49 -2.20 -14.78
CA SER A 365 -27.11 -1.19 -15.79
C SER A 365 -25.99 -0.31 -15.31
N TYR A 366 -26.20 0.40 -14.20
CA TYR A 366 -25.26 1.44 -13.79
C TYR A 366 -23.87 0.91 -13.40
N LEU A 367 -23.79 -0.15 -12.57
CA LEU A 367 -22.49 -0.69 -12.14
C LEU A 367 -21.72 -1.34 -13.29
N ASP A 368 -22.42 -1.96 -14.23
CA ASP A 368 -21.82 -2.61 -15.40
C ASP A 368 -21.30 -1.54 -16.37
N THR A 369 -22.09 -0.49 -16.65
CA THR A 369 -21.65 0.68 -17.42
C THR A 369 -20.44 1.35 -16.80
N VAL A 370 -20.44 1.59 -15.48
CA VAL A 370 -19.28 2.17 -14.79
C VAL A 370 -18.04 1.29 -14.93
N ALA A 371 -18.20 -0.03 -14.82
CA ALA A 371 -17.09 -0.97 -14.97
C ALA A 371 -16.53 -0.98 -16.41
N GLU A 372 -17.42 -0.94 -17.41
CA GLU A 372 -17.06 -0.89 -18.84
C GLU A 372 -16.35 0.41 -19.21
N ASP A 373 -16.91 1.56 -18.82
CA ASP A 373 -16.34 2.88 -19.06
C ASP A 373 -14.98 3.04 -18.38
N GLY A 374 -14.89 2.56 -17.13
CA GLY A 374 -13.66 2.53 -16.36
C GLY A 374 -12.58 1.67 -17.02
N ALA A 375 -12.94 0.47 -17.48
CA ALA A 375 -12.02 -0.44 -18.16
C ALA A 375 -11.52 0.14 -19.49
N LYS A 376 -12.41 0.79 -20.27
CA LYS A 376 -12.04 1.46 -21.52
C LYS A 376 -11.04 2.59 -21.26
N SER A 377 -11.36 3.49 -20.33
CA SER A 377 -10.49 4.63 -19.97
C SER A 377 -9.12 4.15 -19.43
N ALA A 378 -9.11 3.11 -18.59
CA ALA A 378 -7.89 2.54 -18.05
C ALA A 378 -7.05 1.86 -19.15
N THR A 379 -7.68 1.13 -20.09
CA THR A 379 -7.02 0.48 -21.23
C THR A 379 -6.36 1.50 -22.14
N GLU A 380 -7.06 2.55 -22.57
CA GLU A 380 -6.49 3.61 -23.42
C GLU A 380 -5.26 4.25 -22.78
N ASN A 381 -5.34 4.49 -21.46
CA ASN A 381 -4.23 5.04 -20.67
C ASN A 381 -3.03 4.08 -20.60
N ALA A 382 -3.30 2.80 -20.33
CA ALA A 382 -2.30 1.74 -20.13
C ALA A 382 -1.59 1.35 -21.43
N ASP A 383 -2.34 1.19 -22.52
CA ASP A 383 -1.83 0.83 -23.85
C ASP A 383 -0.84 1.85 -24.39
N THR A 384 -1.02 3.13 -24.03
CA THR A 384 -0.06 4.19 -24.35
C THR A 384 1.32 3.87 -23.73
N THR A 385 1.37 3.50 -22.44
CA THR A 385 2.64 3.13 -21.79
C THR A 385 3.19 1.84 -22.37
N LEU A 386 2.34 0.84 -22.54
CA LEU A 386 2.76 -0.47 -23.01
C LEU A 386 3.36 -0.39 -24.41
N ARG A 387 2.81 0.45 -25.30
CA ARG A 387 3.39 0.73 -26.62
C ARG A 387 4.78 1.36 -26.50
N THR A 388 4.97 2.35 -25.64
CA THR A 388 6.28 2.96 -25.40
C THR A 388 7.29 1.94 -24.87
N VAL A 389 6.89 1.10 -23.92
CA VAL A 389 7.72 0.01 -23.38
C VAL A 389 8.09 -0.98 -24.48
N LYS A 390 7.13 -1.44 -25.28
CA LYS A 390 7.38 -2.39 -26.37
C LYS A 390 8.29 -1.82 -27.45
N ASN A 391 8.13 -0.56 -27.84
CA ASN A 391 9.03 0.13 -28.76
C ASN A 391 10.46 0.16 -28.22
N ALA A 392 10.64 0.48 -26.94
CA ALA A 392 11.96 0.52 -26.29
C ALA A 392 12.63 -0.86 -26.22
N LEU A 393 11.84 -1.94 -26.22
CA LEU A 393 12.30 -3.33 -26.25
C LEU A 393 12.45 -3.90 -27.66
N GLY A 394 12.05 -3.18 -28.71
CA GLY A 394 12.05 -3.68 -30.10
C GLY A 394 10.99 -4.75 -30.39
N LEU A 395 9.84 -4.69 -29.70
CA LEU A 395 8.72 -5.64 -29.86
C LEU A 395 7.61 -5.14 -30.80
N LEU A 396 7.80 -3.97 -31.43
CA LEU A 396 6.83 -3.32 -32.33
C LEU A 396 7.50 -2.81 -33.60
#